data_AF-A0A443K7L6-F1
#
_entry.id   AF-A0A443K7L6-F1
#
_cell.length_a   1.000
_cell.length_b   1.000
_cell.length_c   1.000
_cell.angle_alpha   90.00
_cell.angle_beta   90.00
_cell.angle_gamma   90.00
#
_symmetry.space_group_name_H-M   'P 1'
#
loop_
_entity.id
_entity.type
_entity.pdbx_description
1 polymer ?
#
loop_
_entity_poly.entity_id
_entity_poly.type
_entity_poly.pdbx_seq_one_letter_code
_entity_poly.pdbx_strand_id
1 'polypeptide(L)'
;MASPWTKARIKCALEERGMTLTGLAELKGINPGAMRNVWSRVSRSCERAIADYLDVPAAELFPDRYPIRRSCILSAENQALIAREKARREADRSAAA
;
A
#
# COMPACT_ATOMS: atom_id res chain seq x y z
N MET A 1 -23.32 1.00 -6.85
CA MET A 1 -23.12 2.21 -6.03
C MET A 1 -21.78 2.81 -6.42
N ALA A 2 -21.76 4.04 -6.94
CA ALA A 2 -20.51 4.71 -7.29
C ALA A 2 -19.74 4.99 -6.00
N SER A 3 -18.44 4.66 -5.98
CA SER A 3 -17.59 5.01 -4.85
C SER A 3 -17.65 6.53 -4.61
N PRO A 4 -17.77 7.02 -3.36
CA PRO A 4 -17.84 8.45 -3.08
C PRO A 4 -16.60 9.21 -3.58
N TRP A 5 -15.49 8.50 -3.75
CA TRP A 5 -14.21 9.03 -4.21
C TRP A 5 -14.01 8.80 -5.71
N THR A 6 -14.02 9.90 -6.47
CA THR A 6 -13.62 9.92 -7.89
C THR A 6 -12.27 10.61 -8.03
N LYS A 7 -11.54 10.33 -9.13
CA LYS A 7 -10.26 11.00 -9.46
C LYS A 7 -10.36 12.53 -9.36
N ALA A 8 -11.47 13.10 -9.83
CA ALA A 8 -11.72 14.53 -9.77
C ALA A 8 -11.90 15.02 -8.33
N ARG A 9 -12.67 14.30 -7.49
CA ARG A 9 -12.84 14.65 -6.07
C ARG A 9 -11.55 14.57 -5.28
N ILE A 10 -10.72 13.55 -5.52
CA ILE A 10 -9.41 13.44 -4.83
C ILE A 10 -8.50 14.60 -5.22
N LYS A 11 -8.48 14.99 -6.50
CA LYS A 11 -7.73 16.17 -6.95
C LYS A 11 -8.25 17.45 -6.31
N CYS A 12 -9.57 17.66 -6.34
CA CYS A 12 -10.21 18.80 -5.69
C CYS A 12 -9.83 18.89 -4.21
N ALA A 13 -9.95 17.78 -3.47
CA ALA A 13 -9.60 17.73 -2.06
C ALA A 13 -8.11 18.02 -1.78
N LEU A 14 -7.21 17.61 -2.69
CA LEU A 14 -5.79 17.98 -2.61
C LEU A 14 -5.59 19.48 -2.83
N GLU A 15 -6.25 20.04 -3.85
CA GLU A 15 -6.17 21.46 -4.22
C GLU A 15 -6.80 22.37 -3.16
N GLU A 16 -7.93 21.97 -2.55
CA GLU A 16 -8.60 22.67 -1.45
C GLU A 16 -7.73 22.76 -0.20
N ARG A 17 -6.86 21.76 0.02
CA ARG A 17 -5.84 21.78 1.08
C ARG A 17 -4.54 22.47 0.64
N GLY A 18 -4.51 23.11 -0.53
CA GLY A 18 -3.36 23.85 -1.04
C GLY A 18 -2.18 22.97 -1.48
N MET A 19 -2.42 21.69 -1.79
CA MET A 19 -1.37 20.73 -2.13
C MET A 19 -1.51 20.24 -3.57
N THR A 20 -0.38 19.99 -4.22
CA THR A 20 -0.34 19.38 -5.56
C THR A 20 0.19 17.96 -5.49
N LEU A 21 -0.12 17.13 -6.51
CA LEU A 21 0.45 15.79 -6.61
C LEU A 21 1.99 15.83 -6.67
N THR A 22 2.56 16.83 -7.33
CA THR A 22 4.00 17.01 -7.41
C THR A 22 4.59 17.40 -6.06
N GLY A 23 4.01 18.40 -5.39
CA GLY A 23 4.48 18.84 -4.08
C GLY A 23 4.34 17.76 -3.00
N LEU A 24 3.25 16.97 -3.03
CA LEU A 24 3.07 15.83 -2.14
C LEU A 24 4.10 14.72 -2.43
N ALA A 25 4.44 14.50 -3.70
CA ALA A 25 5.49 13.56 -4.08
C ALA A 25 6.85 14.01 -3.55
N GLU A 26 7.21 15.28 -3.71
CA GLU A 26 8.46 15.86 -3.18
C GLU A 26 8.51 15.78 -1.65
N LEU A 27 7.42 16.15 -0.96
CA LEU A 27 7.31 16.11 0.50
C LEU A 27 7.53 14.69 1.07
N LYS A 28 7.03 13.67 0.37
CA LYS A 28 7.15 12.27 0.78
C LYS A 28 8.37 11.56 0.17
N GLY A 29 9.18 12.24 -0.64
CA GLY A 29 10.34 11.67 -1.33
C GLY A 29 9.97 10.63 -2.41
N ILE A 30 8.78 10.73 -3.00
CA ILE A 30 8.27 9.84 -4.04
C ILE A 30 8.56 10.45 -5.42
N ASN A 31 8.85 9.61 -6.41
CA ASN A 31 9.02 10.06 -7.79
C ASN A 31 7.72 10.72 -8.31
N PRO A 32 7.75 11.97 -8.82
CA PRO A 32 6.56 12.67 -9.33
C PRO A 32 5.84 11.92 -10.46
N GLY A 33 6.60 11.20 -11.29
CA GLY A 33 6.06 10.33 -12.33
C GLY A 33 5.26 9.15 -11.76
N ALA A 34 5.70 8.57 -10.64
CA ALA A 34 4.96 7.53 -9.95
C ALA A 34 3.64 8.05 -9.38
N MET A 35 3.65 9.28 -8.84
CA MET A 35 2.47 9.93 -8.30
C MET A 35 1.44 10.26 -9.40
N ARG A 36 1.90 10.69 -10.58
CA ARG A 36 1.02 10.91 -11.74
C ARG A 36 0.42 9.59 -12.25
N ASN A 37 1.19 8.51 -12.17
CA ASN A 37 0.79 7.16 -12.57
C ASN A 37 -0.13 6.46 -11.55
N VAL A 38 -0.40 7.06 -10.38
CA VAL A 38 -1.26 6.47 -9.34
C VAL A 38 -2.65 6.09 -9.86
N TRP A 39 -3.15 6.78 -10.88
CA TRP A 39 -4.45 6.51 -11.49
C TRP A 39 -4.46 5.27 -12.38
N SER A 40 -3.36 5.04 -13.10
CA SER A 40 -3.25 3.96 -14.09
C SER A 40 -2.60 2.71 -13.52
N ARG A 41 -1.70 2.84 -12.54
CA ARG A 41 -0.97 1.74 -11.92
C ARG A 41 -1.17 1.74 -10.41
N VAL A 42 -1.22 0.52 -9.85
CA VAL A 42 -1.25 0.32 -8.40
C VAL A 42 0.10 0.69 -7.82
N SER A 43 0.14 1.79 -7.06
CA SER A 43 1.36 2.25 -6.36
C SER A 43 1.02 2.50 -4.90
N ARG A 44 1.36 1.53 -4.05
CA ARG A 44 0.99 1.56 -2.62
C ARG A 44 1.60 2.76 -1.89
N SER A 45 2.82 3.17 -2.25
CA SER A 45 3.46 4.36 -1.67
C SER A 45 2.70 5.63 -2.02
N CYS A 46 2.24 5.76 -3.27
CA CYS A 46 1.48 6.94 -3.71
C CYS A 46 0.07 6.96 -3.09
N GLU A 47 -0.62 5.81 -3.07
CA GLU A 47 -1.93 5.66 -2.42
C GLU A 47 -1.85 6.03 -0.95
N ARG A 48 -0.80 5.56 -0.25
CA ARG A 48 -0.59 5.86 1.17
C ARG A 48 -0.26 7.33 1.40
N ALA A 49 0.52 7.95 0.53
CA ALA A 49 0.82 9.38 0.61
C ALA A 49 -0.44 10.25 0.48
N ILE A 50 -1.33 9.91 -0.45
CA ILE A 50 -2.61 10.60 -0.63
C ILE A 50 -3.55 10.34 0.57
N ALA A 51 -3.61 9.10 1.04
CA ALA A 51 -4.40 8.70 2.21
C ALA A 51 -3.97 9.44 3.48
N ASP A 52 -2.67 9.47 3.75
CA ASP A 52 -2.05 10.18 4.87
C ASP A 52 -2.32 11.69 4.77
N TYR A 53 -2.22 12.27 3.57
CA TYR A 53 -2.48 13.68 3.39
C TYR A 53 -3.95 14.07 3.54
N LEU A 54 -4.87 13.21 3.10
CA LEU A 54 -6.31 13.43 3.22
C LEU A 54 -6.88 13.00 4.58
N ASP A 55 -6.09 12.30 5.40
CA ASP A 55 -6.54 11.61 6.62
C ASP A 55 -7.69 10.62 6.36
N VAL A 56 -7.66 9.97 5.18
CA VAL A 56 -8.68 9.02 4.73
C VAL A 56 -7.98 7.71 4.38
N PRO A 57 -8.49 6.55 4.81
CA PRO A 57 -7.87 5.27 4.48
C PRO A 57 -7.81 5.05 2.95
N ALA A 58 -6.67 4.53 2.47
CA ALA A 58 -6.47 4.25 1.04
C ALA A 58 -7.53 3.29 0.45
N ALA A 59 -8.12 2.43 1.29
CA ALA A 59 -9.20 1.52 0.90
C ALA A 59 -10.51 2.25 0.57
N GLU A 60 -10.79 3.41 1.21
CA GLU A 60 -11.95 4.23 0.86
C GLU A 60 -11.70 5.04 -0.41
N LEU A 61 -10.49 5.56 -0.58
CA LEU A 61 -10.10 6.32 -1.77
C LEU A 61 -10.04 5.44 -3.03
N PHE A 62 -9.58 4.20 -2.89
CA PHE A 62 -9.38 3.26 -3.97
C PHE A 62 -10.02 1.89 -3.65
N PRO A 63 -11.36 1.81 -3.57
CA PRO A 63 -12.02 0.56 -3.18
C PRO A 63 -11.83 -0.57 -4.20
N ASP A 64 -11.56 -0.23 -5.46
CA ASP A 64 -11.27 -1.21 -6.51
C ASP A 64 -9.97 -1.99 -6.26
N ARG A 65 -9.00 -1.41 -5.53
CA ARG A 65 -7.65 -1.97 -5.33
C ARG A 65 -7.45 -2.67 -4.00
N TYR A 66 -8.48 -2.66 -3.15
CA TYR A 66 -8.50 -3.25 -1.82
C TYR A 66 -9.71 -4.19 -1.72
N PRO A 67 -9.60 -5.36 -1.07
CA PRO A 67 -8.51 -5.81 -0.20
C PRO A 67 -7.26 -6.26 -0.96
N ILE A 68 -6.08 -5.97 -0.40
CA ILE A 68 -4.80 -6.44 -0.93
C ILE A 68 -4.73 -7.96 -0.75
N ARG A 69 -5.09 -8.70 -1.79
CA ARG A 69 -4.84 -10.14 -1.81
C ARG A 69 -3.34 -10.35 -2.03
N ARG A 70 -2.68 -11.02 -1.09
CA ARG A 70 -1.32 -11.52 -1.32
C ARG A 70 -1.42 -12.53 -2.46
N SER A 71 -0.70 -12.30 -3.56
CA SER A 71 -0.42 -13.33 -4.56
C SER A 71 0.56 -14.34 -3.96
N CYS A 72 0.12 -15.03 -2.91
CA CYS A 72 0.89 -16.09 -2.28
C CYS A 72 0.66 -17.35 -3.13
N ILE A 73 1.66 -17.71 -3.92
CA ILE A 73 1.69 -19.01 -4.62
C ILE A 73 1.82 -20.15 -3.59
N LEU A 74 2.37 -19.84 -2.41
CA LEU A 74 2.58 -20.82 -1.35
C LEU A 74 1.25 -21.23 -0.73
N SER A 75 0.93 -22.52 -0.79
CA SER A 75 -0.21 -23.11 -0.07
C SER A 75 0.00 -22.97 1.43
N ALA A 76 -1.11 -22.96 2.19
CA ALA A 76 -1.09 -22.89 3.65
C ALA A 76 -0.25 -24.04 4.27
N GLU A 77 -0.28 -25.22 3.65
CA GLU A 77 0.50 -26.39 4.06
C GLU A 77 2.00 -26.15 3.93
N ASN A 78 2.46 -25.61 2.79
CA ASN A 78 3.85 -25.27 2.58
C ASN A 78 4.32 -24.15 3.52
N GLN A 79 3.45 -23.20 3.83
CA GLN A 79 3.74 -22.16 4.81
C GLN A 79 3.95 -22.74 6.22
N ALA A 80 3.15 -23.73 6.62
CA ALA A 80 3.28 -24.42 7.89
C ALA A 80 4.57 -25.28 7.97
N LEU A 81 4.95 -25.95 6.88
CA LEU A 81 6.20 -26.72 6.79
C LEU A 81 7.42 -25.81 6.96
N ILE A 82 7.45 -24.66 6.28
CA ILE A 82 8.54 -23.68 6.43
C ILE A 82 8.61 -23.15 7.87
N ALA A 83 7.47 -22.85 8.49
CA ALA A 83 7.42 -22.38 9.88
C ALA A 83 7.97 -23.44 10.86
N ARG A 84 7.60 -24.72 10.67
CA ARG A 84 8.12 -25.84 11.48
C ARG A 84 9.63 -26.01 11.34
N GLU A 85 10.14 -25.99 10.11
CA GLU A 85 11.59 -26.12 9.85
C GLU A 85 12.37 -24.94 10.43
N LYS A 86 11.81 -23.73 10.37
CA LYS A 86 12.42 -22.55 11.00
C LYS A 86 12.48 -22.70 12.52
N ALA A 87 11.39 -23.13 13.15
CA ALA A 87 11.34 -23.36 14.59
C ALA A 87 12.35 -24.44 15.04
N ARG A 88 12.50 -25.52 14.26
CA ARG A 88 13.52 -26.55 14.52
C ARG A 88 14.93 -25.97 14.47
N ARG A 89 15.28 -25.19 13.44
CA ARG A 89 16.61 -24.57 13.31
C ARG A 89 16.88 -23.57 14.44
N GLU A 90 15.87 -22.83 14.89
CA GLU A 90 16.00 -21.92 16.04
C GLU A 90 16.26 -22.70 17.34
N ALA A 91 15.57 -23.82 17.56
CA ALA A 91 15.82 -24.71 18.68
C ALA A 91 17.25 -25.30 18.62
N ASP A 92 17.67 -25.82 17.46
CA ASP A 92 19.02 -26.37 17.27
C ASP A 92 20.11 -25.31 17.50
N ARG A 93 19.88 -24.06 17.06
CA ARG A 93 20.80 -22.93 17.32
C ARG A 93 20.90 -22.62 18.81
N SER A 94 19.77 -22.61 19.53
CA SER A 94 19.77 -22.34 20.98
C SER A 94 20.42 -23.45 21.81
N ALA A 95 20.43 -24.69 21.32
CA ALA A 95 21.09 -25.81 21.99
C ALA A 95 22.62 -25.84 21.74
N ALA A 96 23.11 -25.08 20.75
CA ALA A 96 24.53 -25.02 20.39
C ALA A 96 25.28 -23.80 20.97
N ALA A 97 24.60 -22.96 21.77
CA ALA A 97 25.17 -21.80 22.46
C ALA A 97 25.33 -22.09 23.95
#